data_AF-A0A517Y2Q4-F1
#
_entry.id   AF-A0A517Y2Q4-F1
#
_cell.length_a   1.000
_cell.length_b   1.000
_cell.length_c   1.000
_cell.angle_alpha   90.00
_cell.angle_beta   90.00
_cell.angle_gamma   90.00
#
_symmetry.space_group_name_H-M   'P 1'
#
loop_
_entity.id
_entity.type
_entity.pdbx_description
1 polymer ?
#
loop_
_entity_poly.entity_id
_entity_poly.type
_entity_poly.pdbx_seq_one_letter_code
_entity_poly.pdbx_strand_id
1 'polypeptide(L)' 'MHKKKKPGLSGKDAADDIPSWAEGTRPLATETGRDFAKRLLDDKYGAGNYPTGPGSEFSKIKKWGDRAFE' A
#
# COMPACT_ATOMS: atom_id res chain seq x y z
N MET A 1 14.30 8.11 0.24
CA MET A 1 13.36 8.98 0.99
C MET A 1 11.97 8.37 0.90
N HIS A 2 11.21 8.35 1.99
CA HIS A 2 9.82 7.84 2.00
C HIS A 2 8.83 9.01 1.92
N LYS A 3 7.64 8.73 1.38
CA LYS A 3 6.51 9.67 1.46
C LYS A 3 6.09 9.87 2.92
N LYS A 4 5.58 11.06 3.22
CA LYS A 4 5.05 11.38 4.53
C LYS A 4 3.61 10.89 4.62
N LYS A 5 3.20 10.44 5.80
CA LYS A 5 1.78 10.10 6.02
C LYS A 5 1.00 11.40 6.05
N LYS A 6 -0.09 11.49 5.28
CA LYS A 6 -0.99 12.64 5.30
C LYS A 6 -1.64 12.76 6.68
N PRO A 7 -1.49 13.89 7.39
CA PRO A 7 -2.14 14.09 8.67
C PRO A 7 -3.66 14.22 8.47
N GLY A 8 -4.45 13.70 9.42
CA GLY A 8 -5.91 13.82 9.40
C GLY A 8 -6.68 12.78 8.58
N LEU A 9 -5.99 11.90 7.82
CA LEU A 9 -6.64 10.77 7.15
C LEU A 9 -6.63 9.51 8.05
N SER A 10 -7.79 8.86 8.18
CA SER A 10 -7.97 7.63 8.94
C SER A 10 -9.09 6.78 8.32
N GLY A 11 -9.15 5.49 8.63
CA GLY A 11 -10.23 4.62 8.20
C GLY A 11 -10.34 4.55 6.67
N LYS A 12 -11.58 4.71 6.20
CA LYS A 12 -11.95 4.69 4.78
C LYS A 12 -11.23 5.76 3.96
N ASP A 13 -10.94 6.92 4.55
CA ASP A 13 -10.28 8.04 3.85
C ASP A 13 -8.80 7.74 3.57
N ALA A 14 -8.11 7.14 4.54
CA ALA A 14 -6.74 6.66 4.37
C ALA A 14 -6.67 5.34 3.57
N ALA A 15 -7.79 4.62 3.43
CA ALA A 15 -7.82 3.23 2.99
C ALA A 15 -6.92 2.33 3.85
N ASP A 16 -6.97 2.50 5.17
CA ASP A 16 -6.17 1.74 6.14
C ASP A 16 -6.68 0.33 6.44
N ASP A 17 -7.76 -0.13 5.77
CA ASP A 17 -8.15 -1.55 5.67
C ASP A 17 -7.15 -2.30 4.76
N ILE A 18 -5.90 -2.32 5.20
CA ILE A 18 -4.81 -3.10 4.64
C ILE A 18 -4.52 -4.29 5.55
N PRO A 19 -3.85 -5.34 5.04
CA PRO A 19 -3.40 -6.43 5.88
C PRO A 19 -2.47 -5.93 7.00
N SER A 20 -2.64 -6.45 8.23
CA SER A 20 -1.87 -5.97 9.39
C SER A 20 -0.35 -6.11 9.26
N TRP A 21 0.12 -7.06 8.43
CA TRP A 21 1.54 -7.21 8.15
C TRP A 21 2.12 -6.06 7.29
N ALA A 22 1.27 -5.36 6.53
CA ALA A 22 1.66 -4.21 5.71
C ALA A 22 1.56 -2.89 6.50
N GLU A 23 0.89 -2.90 7.67
CA GLU A 23 0.80 -1.73 8.54
C GLU A 23 2.21 -1.30 9.00
N GLY A 24 2.46 0.01 8.99
CA GLY A 24 3.77 0.58 9.36
C GLY A 24 4.78 0.71 8.20
N THR A 25 4.52 0.05 7.07
CA THR A 25 5.33 0.26 5.86
C THR A 25 5.00 1.59 5.20
N ARG A 26 5.93 2.16 4.41
CA ARG A 26 5.70 3.44 3.73
C ARG A 26 6.18 3.39 2.28
N PRO A 27 5.41 3.96 1.34
CA PRO A 27 5.88 4.11 -0.03
C PRO A 27 7.10 5.01 -0.08
N LEU A 28 8.04 4.70 -0.98
CA LEU A 28 9.14 5.59 -1.31
C LEU A 28 8.61 6.84 -2.02
N ALA A 29 9.35 7.94 -1.94
CA ALA A 29 9.00 9.20 -2.61
C ALA A 29 8.85 9.03 -4.14
N THR A 30 9.61 8.09 -4.73
CA THR A 30 9.58 7.75 -6.15
C THR A 30 8.56 6.67 -6.50
N GLU A 31 7.94 6.02 -5.51
CA GLU A 31 6.99 4.93 -5.74
C GLU A 31 5.56 5.49 -5.87
N THR A 32 4.82 4.96 -6.84
CA THR A 32 3.36 5.08 -6.86
C THR A 32 2.74 4.09 -5.87
N GLY A 33 1.44 4.22 -5.53
CA GLY A 33 0.77 3.20 -4.73
C GLY A 33 0.85 1.81 -5.37
N ARG A 34 0.90 1.74 -6.71
CA ARG A 34 1.08 0.48 -7.46
C ARG A 34 2.45 -0.14 -7.19
N ASP A 35 3.52 0.64 -7.32
CA ASP A 35 4.89 0.14 -7.13
C ASP A 35 5.10 -0.31 -5.68
N PHE A 36 4.58 0.48 -4.74
CA PHE A 36 4.59 0.15 -3.33
C PHE A 36 3.88 -1.17 -3.02
N ALA A 37 2.66 -1.36 -3.54
CA ALA A 37 1.92 -2.60 -3.36
C ALA A 37 2.65 -3.80 -3.98
N LYS A 38 3.20 -3.60 -5.18
CA LYS A 38 3.98 -4.63 -5.88
C LYS A 38 5.19 -5.03 -5.04
N ARG A 39 5.99 -4.07 -4.55
CA ARG A 39 7.18 -4.34 -3.73
C ARG A 39 6.85 -5.12 -2.47
N LEU A 40 5.80 -4.73 -1.74
CA LEU A 40 5.39 -5.42 -0.51
C LEU A 40 4.92 -6.84 -0.75
N LEU A 41 4.16 -7.05 -1.82
CA LEU A 41 3.63 -8.37 -2.14
C LEU A 41 4.68 -9.28 -2.79
N ASP A 42 5.58 -8.71 -3.60
CA ASP A 42 6.75 -9.42 -4.13
C ASP A 42 7.68 -9.86 -2.98
N ASP A 43 7.89 -9.02 -1.95
CA ASP A 43 8.69 -9.36 -0.77
C ASP A 43 8.05 -10.47 0.08
N LYS A 44 6.73 -10.41 0.29
CA LYS A 44 6.02 -11.38 1.13
C LYS A 44 5.74 -12.72 0.45
N TYR A 45 5.21 -12.68 -0.78
CA TYR A 45 4.69 -13.85 -1.48
C TYR A 45 5.56 -14.24 -2.68
N GLY A 46 6.42 -13.35 -3.18
CA GLY A 46 7.12 -13.52 -4.44
C GLY A 46 6.35 -12.95 -5.63
N ALA A 47 7.08 -12.48 -6.63
CA ALA A 47 6.50 -11.87 -7.82
C ALA A 47 5.57 -12.83 -8.57
N GLY A 48 4.31 -12.42 -8.74
CA GLY A 48 3.29 -13.22 -9.43
C GLY A 48 2.51 -14.21 -8.55
N ASN A 49 2.84 -14.31 -7.25
CA ASN A 49 2.18 -15.24 -6.32
C ASN A 49 1.00 -14.61 -5.55
N TYR A 50 0.46 -13.48 -6.01
CA TYR A 50 -0.63 -12.78 -5.34
C TYR A 50 -1.67 -12.27 -6.35
N PRO A 51 -2.97 -12.25 -5.98
CA PRO A 51 -4.01 -11.71 -6.83
C PRO A 51 -3.92 -10.18 -6.92
N THR A 52 -4.16 -9.62 -8.10
CA THR A 52 -4.19 -8.15 -8.32
C THR A 52 -5.60 -7.60 -8.61
N GLY A 53 -6.62 -8.46 -8.54
CA GLY A 53 -8.01 -8.11 -8.87
C GLY A 53 -8.71 -7.20 -7.84
N PRO A 54 -9.98 -6.83 -8.07
CA PRO A 54 -10.79 -6.07 -7.11
C PRO A 54 -10.84 -6.77 -5.74
N GLY A 55 -10.68 -6.01 -4.66
CA GLY A 55 -10.71 -6.55 -3.29
C GLY A 55 -9.45 -7.30 -2.83
N SER A 56 -8.48 -7.53 -3.72
CA SER A 56 -7.20 -8.15 -3.35
C SER A 56 -6.36 -7.29 -2.40
N GLU A 57 -5.40 -7.93 -1.72
CA GLU A 57 -4.38 -7.24 -0.92
C GLU A 57 -3.64 -6.19 -1.76
N PHE A 58 -3.35 -6.48 -3.03
CA PHE A 58 -2.73 -5.54 -3.95
C PHE A 58 -3.57 -4.27 -4.11
N SER A 59 -4.87 -4.41 -4.36
CA SER A 59 -5.77 -3.26 -4.52
C SER A 59 -5.92 -2.44 -3.23
N LYS A 60 -5.89 -3.09 -2.07
CA LYS A 60 -5.95 -2.42 -0.75
C LYS A 60 -4.67 -1.62 -0.48
N ILE A 61 -3.51 -2.27 -0.56
CA ILE A 61 -2.19 -1.66 -0.32
C ILE A 61 -1.93 -0.53 -1.33
N LYS A 62 -2.32 -0.71 -2.59
CA LYS A 62 -2.21 0.33 -3.62
C LYS A 62 -2.97 1.59 -3.21
N LYS A 63 -4.25 1.45 -2.86
CA LYS A 63 -5.08 2.59 -2.44
C LYS A 63 -4.52 3.27 -1.20
N TRP A 64 -4.04 2.50 -0.23
CA TRP A 64 -3.39 3.04 0.95
C TRP A 64 -2.13 3.84 0.61
N GLY A 65 -1.25 3.28 -0.24
CA GLY A 65 -0.04 3.97 -0.72
C GLY A 65 -0.32 5.29 -1.44
N ASP A 66 -1.41 5.36 -2.21
CA ASP A 66 -1.82 6.58 -2.93
C ASP A 66 -2.57 7.59 -2.03
N ARG A 67 -3.38 7.12 -1.09
CA ARG A 67 -4.27 7.98 -0.28
C ARG A 67 -3.64 8.44 1.02
N ALA A 68 -3.03 7.52 1.77
CA ALA A 68 -2.51 7.80 3.10
C ALA A 68 -1.18 8.56 3.10
N PHE A 69 -0.53 8.75 1.94
CA PHE A 69 0.79 9.35 1.85
C PHE A 69 0.89 10.48 0.80
N GLU A 70 1.74 11.48 1.08
CA GLU A 70 2.18 12.58 0.17
C GLU A 70 3.70 12.71 0.13
#